data_AF-A0A6J4QG90-F1
#
_entry.id   AF-A0A6J4QG90-F1
#
_cell.length_a   1.000
_cell.length_b   1.000
_cell.length_c   1.000
_cell.angle_alpha   90.00
_cell.angle_beta   90.00
_cell.angle_gamma   90.00
#
_symmetry.space_group_name_H-M   'P 1'
#
loop_
_entity.id
_entity.type
_entity.pdbx_description
1 polymer ?
#
loop_
_entity_poly.entity_id
_entity_poly.type
_entity_poly.pdbx_seq_one_letter_code
_entity_poly.pdbx_strand_id
1 'polypeptide(L)'
;MLVAGLLSALHAVAPEVFPGSWGWALTLLGVLVGLVPAAGAVLVAVLRRVTGSSGGAALLIVAIGVLTAGLVPLLAFIGAGQVMVRAPGVEVSGLDAADLESLAQPVGVPVVADYLGPLFDSQARYLSSGSVAGSFTFTEQTLFGVLPALLVGLPLFAVLFVLVQARTALRRGPRGLGRAFWLSLAAVAVLTAAVPAWTAVHLWFGIGFGAFAGMLVVPLAGAP
;
A
#
# COMPACT_ATOMS: atom_id res chain seq x y z
N MET A 1 -7.91 -14.37 5.25
CA MET A 1 -7.77 -15.52 4.33
C MET A 1 -7.08 -15.14 3.03
N LEU A 2 -7.66 -14.33 2.14
CA LEU A 2 -7.00 -14.01 0.87
C LEU A 2 -5.71 -13.18 1.03
N VAL A 3 -5.75 -12.10 1.81
CA VAL A 3 -4.55 -11.26 2.05
C VAL A 3 -3.46 -12.03 2.80
N ALA A 4 -3.83 -12.88 3.76
CA ALA A 4 -2.89 -13.73 4.49
C ALA A 4 -2.18 -14.72 3.56
N GLY A 5 -2.93 -15.46 2.74
CA GLY A 5 -2.34 -16.41 1.78
C GLY A 5 -1.49 -15.72 0.72
N LEU A 6 -1.88 -14.53 0.26
CA LEU A 6 -1.05 -13.73 -0.63
C LEU A 6 0.25 -13.26 0.04
N LEU A 7 0.19 -12.85 1.31
CA LEU A 7 1.38 -12.46 2.06
C LEU A 7 2.32 -13.65 2.30
N SER A 8 1.80 -14.83 2.64
CA SER A 8 2.59 -16.08 2.71
C SER A 8 3.30 -16.37 1.38
N ALA A 9 2.57 -16.29 0.26
CA ALA A 9 3.16 -16.48 -1.07
C ALA A 9 4.24 -15.43 -1.42
N LEU A 10 4.03 -14.17 -1.04
CA LEU A 10 5.01 -13.10 -1.26
C LEU A 10 6.23 -13.22 -0.34
N HIS A 11 6.02 -13.68 0.90
CA HIS A 11 7.07 -13.94 1.88
C HIS A 11 8.06 -14.99 1.36
N ALA A 12 7.58 -16.03 0.67
CA ALA A 12 8.44 -17.07 0.08
C ALA A 12 9.49 -16.56 -0.94
N VAL A 13 9.26 -15.38 -1.54
CA VAL A 13 10.20 -14.74 -2.48
C VAL A 13 10.81 -13.46 -1.93
N ALA A 14 10.45 -13.07 -0.72
CA ALA A 14 10.90 -11.84 -0.10
C ALA A 14 12.31 -12.00 0.49
N PRO A 15 13.18 -10.99 0.36
CA PRO A 15 14.54 -11.07 0.89
C PRO A 15 14.59 -11.05 2.42
N GLU A 16 15.52 -11.81 3.00
CA GLU A 16 15.83 -11.81 4.45
C GLU A 16 16.75 -10.66 4.87
N VAL A 17 16.44 -9.45 4.40
CA VAL A 17 17.16 -8.23 4.76
C VAL A 17 16.30 -7.44 5.74
N PHE A 18 16.92 -6.70 6.67
CA PHE A 18 16.22 -5.88 7.65
C PHE A 18 15.00 -5.15 7.03
N PRO A 19 13.81 -5.25 7.64
CA PRO A 19 13.50 -5.86 8.95
C PRO A 19 13.29 -7.39 8.95
N GLY A 20 13.38 -8.02 7.78
CA GLY A 20 13.11 -9.43 7.55
C GLY A 20 12.11 -9.60 6.40
N SER A 21 11.96 -10.83 5.91
CA SER A 21 11.15 -11.15 4.73
C SER A 21 9.67 -10.74 4.84
N TRP A 22 9.07 -10.70 6.03
CA TRP A 22 7.67 -10.28 6.19
C TRP A 22 7.44 -8.78 5.93
N GLY A 23 8.40 -7.93 6.31
CA GLY A 23 8.34 -6.51 5.97
C GLY A 23 8.44 -6.31 4.45
N TRP A 24 9.32 -7.07 3.80
CA TRP A 24 9.43 -7.04 2.35
C TRP A 24 8.23 -7.64 1.63
N ALA A 25 7.59 -8.68 2.18
CA ALA A 25 6.35 -9.22 1.66
C ALA A 25 5.23 -8.16 1.66
N LEU A 26 5.13 -7.34 2.72
CA LEU A 26 4.21 -6.20 2.76
C LEU A 26 4.57 -5.13 1.73
N THR A 27 5.86 -4.86 1.51
CA THR A 27 6.29 -3.96 0.43
C THR A 27 5.94 -4.51 -0.95
N LEU A 28 6.14 -5.79 -1.21
CA LEU A 28 5.73 -6.44 -2.47
C LEU A 28 4.21 -6.38 -2.66
N LEU A 29 3.43 -6.63 -1.60
CA LEU A 29 1.98 -6.44 -1.62
C LEU A 29 1.63 -4.98 -1.96
N GLY A 30 2.33 -4.03 -1.36
CA GLY A 30 2.21 -2.62 -1.67
C GLY A 30 2.48 -2.32 -3.16
N VAL A 31 3.51 -2.92 -3.75
CA VAL A 31 3.80 -2.78 -5.20
C VAL A 31 2.63 -3.25 -6.04
N LEU A 32 2.10 -4.44 -5.74
CA LEU A 32 0.94 -5.00 -6.45
C LEU A 32 -0.28 -4.08 -6.33
N VAL A 33 -0.55 -3.57 -5.13
CA VAL A 33 -1.65 -2.63 -4.87
C VAL A 33 -1.43 -1.30 -5.60
N GLY A 34 -0.19 -0.79 -5.66
CA GLY A 34 0.17 0.45 -6.35
C GLY A 34 0.02 0.38 -7.87
N LEU A 35 0.01 -0.82 -8.46
CA LEU A 35 -0.29 -1.03 -9.88
C LEU A 35 -1.80 -0.98 -10.18
N VAL A 36 -2.67 -1.19 -9.20
CA VAL A 36 -4.14 -1.20 -9.40
C VAL A 36 -4.68 0.15 -9.90
N PRO A 37 -4.30 1.32 -9.34
CA PRO A 37 -4.66 2.62 -9.90
C PRO A 37 -4.24 2.78 -11.37
N ALA A 38 -3.08 2.24 -11.74
CA ALA A 38 -2.56 2.31 -13.11
C ALA A 38 -3.41 1.47 -14.07
N ALA A 39 -3.79 0.25 -13.65
CA ALA A 39 -4.73 -0.57 -14.40
C ALA A 39 -6.09 0.13 -14.58
N GLY A 40 -6.59 0.80 -13.54
CA GLY A 40 -7.79 1.64 -13.62
C GLY A 40 -7.64 2.80 -14.61
N ALA A 41 -6.49 3.49 -14.60
CA ALA A 41 -6.19 4.57 -15.53
C ALA A 41 -6.09 4.08 -16.99
N VAL A 42 -5.45 2.92 -17.23
CA VAL A 42 -5.42 2.28 -18.55
C VAL A 42 -6.83 1.92 -19.02
N LEU A 43 -7.65 1.32 -18.16
CA LEU A 43 -9.04 0.99 -18.47
C LEU A 43 -9.84 2.24 -18.85
N VAL A 44 -9.68 3.34 -18.12
CA VAL A 44 -10.30 4.63 -18.46
C VAL A 44 -9.81 5.17 -19.80
N ALA A 45 -8.51 5.06 -20.10
CA ALA A 45 -7.97 5.50 -21.39
C ALA A 45 -8.54 4.71 -22.57
N VAL A 46 -8.74 3.40 -22.40
CA VAL A 46 -9.37 2.51 -23.39
C VAL A 46 -10.86 2.82 -23.53
N LEU A 47 -11.59 2.93 -22.42
CA LEU A 47 -13.02 3.24 -22.41
C LEU A 47 -13.31 4.53 -23.18
N ARG A 48 -12.51 5.57 -22.96
CA ARG A 48 -12.67 6.86 -23.62
C ARG A 48 -12.43 6.82 -25.14
N ARG A 49 -11.61 5.89 -25.63
CA ARG A 49 -11.47 5.66 -27.08
C ARG A 49 -12.73 5.11 -27.69
N VAL A 50 -13.40 4.20 -26.97
CA VAL A 50 -14.61 3.54 -27.46
C VAL A 50 -15.82 4.46 -27.37
N THR A 51 -15.98 5.20 -26.26
CA THR A 51 -17.19 6.01 -26.00
C THR A 51 -17.12 7.45 -26.51
N GLY A 52 -15.94 7.91 -26.93
CA GLY A 52 -15.70 9.29 -27.35
C GLY A 52 -15.93 10.32 -26.24
N SER A 53 -16.31 11.55 -26.61
CA SER A 53 -16.56 12.67 -25.69
C SER A 53 -17.97 12.71 -25.09
N SER A 54 -18.81 11.72 -25.39
CA SER A 54 -20.18 11.66 -24.84
C SER A 54 -20.11 11.54 -23.31
N GLY A 55 -20.86 12.39 -22.59
CA GLY A 55 -20.81 12.47 -21.13
C GLY A 55 -21.26 11.20 -20.39
N GLY A 56 -21.74 10.17 -21.11
CA GLY A 56 -22.33 8.96 -20.54
C GLY A 56 -21.37 8.07 -19.73
N ALA A 57 -20.05 8.19 -19.94
CA ALA A 57 -19.07 7.37 -19.24
C ALA A 57 -18.58 7.96 -17.90
N ALA A 58 -19.05 9.15 -17.50
CA ALA A 58 -18.52 9.87 -16.34
C ALA A 58 -18.64 9.07 -15.02
N LEU A 59 -19.82 8.49 -14.78
CA LEU A 59 -20.07 7.67 -13.58
C LEU A 59 -19.14 6.45 -13.52
N LEU A 60 -18.95 5.78 -14.66
CA LEU A 60 -18.08 4.62 -14.75
C LEU A 60 -16.61 4.99 -14.50
N ILE A 61 -16.13 6.12 -15.03
CA ILE A 61 -14.77 6.62 -14.77
C ILE A 61 -14.57 6.92 -13.28
N VAL A 62 -15.54 7.55 -12.62
CA VAL A 62 -15.49 7.81 -11.18
C VAL A 62 -15.48 6.50 -10.41
N ALA A 63 -16.35 5.56 -10.75
CA ALA A 63 -16.40 4.25 -10.11
C ALA A 63 -15.07 3.50 -10.24
N ILE A 64 -14.46 3.48 -11.43
CA ILE A 64 -13.14 2.87 -11.64
C ILE A 64 -12.10 3.55 -10.75
N GLY A 65 -12.06 4.89 -10.71
CA GLY A 65 -11.12 5.62 -9.86
C GLY A 65 -11.27 5.29 -8.37
N VAL A 66 -12.51 5.33 -7.86
CA VAL A 66 -12.82 5.02 -6.45
C VAL A 66 -12.48 3.57 -6.12
N LEU A 67 -12.82 2.63 -6.99
CA LEU A 67 -12.54 1.20 -6.75
C LEU A 67 -11.04 0.91 -6.79
N THR A 68 -10.35 1.37 -7.84
CA THR A 68 -8.95 1.01 -8.10
C THR A 68 -7.94 1.80 -7.26
N ALA A 69 -8.24 3.06 -6.93
CA ALA A 69 -7.37 3.91 -6.13
C ALA A 69 -7.85 4.14 -4.70
N GLY A 70 -9.08 3.73 -4.35
CA GLY A 70 -9.63 3.85 -3.00
C GLY A 70 -9.91 2.50 -2.36
N LEU A 71 -10.98 1.83 -2.80
CA LEU A 71 -11.50 0.65 -2.11
C LEU A 71 -10.52 -0.52 -2.09
N VAL A 72 -9.91 -0.88 -3.23
CA VAL A 72 -8.95 -1.99 -3.28
C VAL A 72 -7.72 -1.72 -2.41
N PRO A 73 -7.04 -0.55 -2.51
CA PRO A 73 -5.97 -0.21 -1.58
C PRO A 73 -6.42 -0.23 -0.11
N LEU A 74 -7.57 0.37 0.22
CA LEU A 74 -8.08 0.39 1.60
C LEU A 74 -8.25 -1.01 2.19
N LEU A 75 -8.86 -1.92 1.42
CA LEU A 75 -9.04 -3.31 1.84
C LEU A 75 -7.71 -4.05 2.01
N ALA A 76 -6.71 -3.75 1.19
CA ALA A 76 -5.36 -4.33 1.34
C ALA A 76 -4.69 -3.86 2.64
N PHE A 77 -4.77 -2.57 2.98
CA PHE A 77 -4.23 -2.04 4.25
C PHE A 77 -4.93 -2.64 5.47
N ILE A 78 -6.26 -2.65 5.48
CA ILE A 78 -7.04 -3.20 6.60
C ILE A 78 -6.74 -4.70 6.73
N GLY A 79 -6.76 -5.44 5.61
CA GLY A 79 -6.49 -6.87 5.60
C GLY A 79 -5.08 -7.20 6.10
N ALA A 80 -4.06 -6.52 5.59
CA ALA A 80 -2.68 -6.73 6.03
C ALA A 80 -2.48 -6.36 7.50
N GLY A 81 -3.02 -5.22 7.94
CA GLY A 81 -2.98 -4.80 9.33
C GLY A 81 -3.64 -5.81 10.27
N GLN A 82 -4.80 -6.36 9.90
CA GLN A 82 -5.48 -7.39 10.69
C GLN A 82 -4.70 -8.70 10.76
N VAL A 83 -4.02 -9.10 9.68
CA VAL A 83 -3.15 -10.29 9.70
C VAL A 83 -2.00 -10.07 10.69
N MET A 84 -1.31 -8.93 10.59
CA MET A 84 -0.14 -8.65 11.44
C MET A 84 -0.51 -8.49 12.93
N VAL A 85 -1.66 -7.90 13.25
CA VAL A 85 -2.13 -7.77 14.65
C VAL A 85 -2.51 -9.13 15.25
N ARG A 86 -3.02 -10.08 14.45
CA ARG A 86 -3.54 -11.36 14.96
C ARG A 86 -2.50 -12.49 15.01
N ALA A 87 -1.58 -12.50 14.05
CA ALA A 87 -0.57 -13.56 13.91
C ALA A 87 0.26 -13.84 15.19
N PRO A 88 0.63 -12.85 16.04
CA PRO A 88 1.44 -13.11 17.23
C PRO A 88 0.77 -13.97 18.33
N GLY A 89 -0.52 -14.31 18.22
CA GLY A 89 -1.22 -15.04 19.29
C GLY A 89 -2.38 -15.91 18.87
N VAL A 90 -2.72 -15.97 17.59
CA VAL A 90 -3.84 -16.77 17.07
C VAL A 90 -3.51 -17.28 15.67
N GLU A 91 -3.95 -18.49 15.35
CA GLU A 91 -3.92 -19.01 13.98
C GLU A 91 -4.74 -18.10 13.05
N VAL A 92 -4.09 -17.61 11.99
CA VAL A 92 -4.73 -16.80 10.95
C VAL A 92 -4.87 -17.65 9.71
N SER A 93 -6.07 -18.07 9.35
CA SER A 93 -6.19 -18.89 8.13
C SER A 93 -5.74 -18.15 6.87
N GLY A 94 -4.94 -18.86 6.09
CA GLY A 94 -4.08 -18.35 5.03
C GLY A 94 -2.59 -18.30 5.42
N LEU A 95 -2.24 -18.46 6.70
CA LEU A 95 -0.88 -18.70 7.18
C LEU A 95 -0.76 -20.13 7.71
N ASP A 96 0.36 -20.78 7.45
CA ASP A 96 0.68 -22.09 8.05
C ASP A 96 1.57 -21.96 9.30
N ALA A 97 1.93 -23.09 9.91
CA ALA A 97 2.76 -23.08 11.12
C ALA A 97 4.18 -22.53 10.86
N ALA A 98 4.74 -22.74 9.67
CA ALA A 98 6.06 -22.23 9.31
C ALA A 98 6.02 -20.71 9.09
N ASP A 99 4.93 -20.18 8.55
CA ASP A 99 4.69 -18.74 8.45
C ASP A 99 4.65 -18.08 9.84
N LEU A 100 3.94 -18.69 10.79
CA LEU A 100 3.85 -18.17 12.16
C LEU A 100 5.20 -18.26 12.88
N GLU A 101 5.95 -19.35 12.70
CA GLU A 101 7.30 -19.49 13.25
C GLU A 101 8.28 -18.46 12.67
N SER A 102 8.22 -18.20 11.36
CA SER A 102 9.09 -17.21 10.71
C SER A 102 8.75 -15.77 11.13
N LEU A 103 7.47 -15.44 11.36
CA LEU A 103 7.06 -14.16 11.94
C LEU A 103 7.60 -13.94 13.35
N ALA A 104 7.73 -15.02 14.13
CA ALA A 104 8.26 -14.97 15.49
C ALA A 104 9.80 -14.81 15.53
N GLN A 105 10.49 -14.93 14.39
CA GLN A 105 11.93 -14.75 14.33
C GLN A 105 12.36 -13.29 14.63
N PRO A 106 13.57 -13.09 15.16
CA PRO A 106 14.12 -11.76 15.42
C PRO A 106 14.16 -10.85 14.18
N VAL A 107 14.14 -9.54 14.41
CA VAL A 107 14.20 -8.54 13.33
C VAL A 107 15.62 -8.41 12.77
N GLY A 108 15.77 -8.72 11.47
CA GLY A 108 16.97 -8.41 10.68
C GLY A 108 18.23 -9.24 10.98
N VAL A 109 19.35 -8.77 10.41
CA VAL A 109 20.69 -9.38 10.54
C VAL A 109 21.38 -8.86 11.81
N PRO A 110 22.27 -9.64 12.47
CA PRO A 110 22.79 -9.35 13.81
C PRO A 110 23.31 -7.91 14.02
N VAL A 111 24.01 -7.36 13.02
CA VAL A 111 24.59 -6.00 13.09
C VAL A 111 23.54 -4.90 13.25
N VAL A 112 22.37 -5.03 12.63
CA VAL A 112 21.28 -4.05 12.76
C VAL A 112 20.41 -4.36 13.98
N ALA A 113 20.30 -5.65 14.32
CA ALA A 113 19.60 -6.11 15.53
C ALA A 113 20.24 -5.55 16.80
N ASP A 114 21.55 -5.32 16.85
CA ASP A 114 22.20 -4.73 18.03
C ASP A 114 21.77 -3.26 18.28
N TYR A 115 21.42 -2.51 17.23
CA TYR A 115 21.02 -1.10 17.34
C TYR A 115 19.50 -0.89 17.40
N LEU A 116 18.73 -1.67 16.64
CA LEU A 116 17.27 -1.54 16.54
C LEU A 116 16.50 -2.70 17.17
N GLY A 117 17.13 -3.85 17.38
CA GLY A 117 16.53 -5.03 18.02
C GLY A 117 16.09 -4.82 19.48
N PRO A 118 16.69 -3.92 20.29
CA PRO A 118 16.11 -3.59 21.60
C PRO A 118 14.71 -2.97 21.52
N LEU A 119 14.32 -2.41 20.37
CA LEU A 119 12.98 -1.86 20.14
C LEU A 119 11.97 -2.94 19.72
N PHE A 120 12.42 -4.00 19.05
CA PHE A 120 11.57 -5.05 18.49
C PHE A 120 12.24 -6.42 18.62
N ASP A 121 11.63 -7.31 19.40
CA ASP A 121 12.10 -8.68 19.63
C ASP A 121 11.81 -9.66 18.48
N SER A 122 10.85 -9.32 17.60
CA SER A 122 10.37 -10.19 16.53
C SER A 122 9.81 -9.37 15.36
N GLN A 123 9.79 -9.96 14.16
CA GLN A 123 9.13 -9.37 12.99
C GLN A 123 7.64 -9.12 13.25
N ALA A 124 6.99 -10.06 13.93
CA ALA A 124 5.59 -9.95 14.36
C ALA A 124 5.34 -8.70 15.21
N ARG A 125 6.16 -8.45 16.24
CA ARG A 125 6.06 -7.26 17.09
C ARG A 125 6.37 -5.98 16.31
N TYR A 126 7.39 -5.98 15.46
CA TYR A 126 7.72 -4.83 14.61
C TYR A 126 6.53 -4.42 13.74
N LEU A 127 5.96 -5.36 12.98
CA LEU A 127 4.88 -5.09 12.02
C LEU A 127 3.53 -4.81 12.66
N SER A 128 3.26 -5.32 13.86
CA SER A 128 2.01 -5.12 14.59
C SER A 128 2.01 -3.90 15.53
N SER A 129 3.17 -3.31 15.79
CA SER A 129 3.32 -2.24 16.78
C SER A 129 2.68 -0.91 16.38
N GLY A 130 2.14 -0.24 17.40
CA GLY A 130 1.57 1.09 17.31
C GLY A 130 0.38 1.20 16.35
N SER A 131 0.07 2.43 15.95
CA SER A 131 -0.86 2.72 14.87
C SER A 131 -0.42 3.97 14.13
N VAL A 132 -0.93 4.15 12.91
CA VAL A 132 -0.68 5.39 12.14
C VAL A 132 -1.10 6.61 12.96
N ALA A 133 -2.29 6.61 13.58
CA ALA A 133 -2.76 7.71 14.42
C ALA A 133 -1.88 7.92 15.67
N GLY A 134 -1.52 6.83 16.35
CA GLY A 134 -0.66 6.88 17.54
C GLY A 134 0.73 7.45 17.26
N SER A 135 1.23 7.31 16.02
CA SER A 135 2.52 7.88 15.64
C SER A 135 2.55 9.42 15.68
N PHE A 136 1.40 10.08 15.63
CA PHE A 136 1.29 11.55 15.67
C PHE A 136 1.03 12.11 17.08
N THR A 137 0.91 11.27 18.11
CA THR A 137 0.73 11.72 19.50
C THR A 137 2.08 11.79 20.22
N PHE A 138 2.27 12.83 21.02
CA PHE A 138 3.54 13.09 21.74
C PHE A 138 3.82 12.13 22.91
N THR A 139 2.92 11.19 23.17
CA THR A 139 2.93 10.36 24.38
C THR A 139 3.72 9.06 24.20
N GLU A 140 3.92 8.59 22.96
CA GLU A 140 4.68 7.37 22.66
C GLU A 140 5.98 7.65 21.86
N GLN A 141 7.11 7.55 22.57
CA GLN A 141 8.39 6.96 22.13
C GLN A 141 9.36 7.67 21.14
N THR A 142 10.63 7.56 21.56
CA THR A 142 11.98 7.48 20.94
C THR A 142 12.25 7.71 19.43
N LEU A 143 11.28 7.63 18.52
CA LEU A 143 11.49 7.87 17.06
C LEU A 143 10.71 9.09 16.57
N PHE A 144 10.53 10.07 17.46
CA PHE A 144 9.80 11.30 17.21
C PHE A 144 10.31 11.99 15.92
N GLY A 145 9.43 12.12 14.93
CA GLY A 145 9.70 12.81 13.66
C GLY A 145 9.88 11.89 12.45
N VAL A 146 10.62 10.79 12.54
CA VAL A 146 10.92 9.95 11.35
C VAL A 146 9.68 9.18 10.88
N LEU A 147 9.01 8.47 11.80
CA LEU A 147 7.85 7.66 11.45
C LEU A 147 6.66 8.52 10.95
N PRO A 148 6.28 9.63 11.61
CA PRO A 148 5.32 10.58 11.06
C PRO A 148 5.72 11.13 9.69
N ALA A 149 6.98 11.48 9.48
CA ALA A 149 7.45 11.99 8.20
C ALA A 149 7.30 10.95 7.08
N LEU A 150 7.59 9.67 7.34
CA LEU A 150 7.35 8.58 6.38
C LEU A 150 5.87 8.36 6.12
N LEU A 151 5.04 8.37 7.17
CA LEU A 151 3.59 8.18 7.09
C LEU A 151 2.85 9.33 6.41
N VAL A 152 3.47 10.50 6.28
CA VAL A 152 2.95 11.61 5.46
C VAL A 152 3.60 11.62 4.07
N GLY A 153 4.92 11.48 4.02
CA GLY A 153 5.70 11.57 2.78
C GLY A 153 5.34 10.49 1.78
N LEU A 154 5.35 9.21 2.18
CA LEU A 154 5.12 8.09 1.27
C LEU A 154 3.73 8.12 0.61
N PRO A 155 2.62 8.37 1.33
CA PRO A 155 1.32 8.54 0.68
C PRO A 155 1.29 9.73 -0.28
N LEU A 156 1.90 10.87 0.08
CA LEU A 156 1.94 12.03 -0.82
C LEU A 156 2.68 11.70 -2.12
N PHE A 157 3.83 11.02 -2.04
CA PHE A 157 4.56 10.55 -3.22
C PHE A 157 3.70 9.63 -4.11
N ALA A 158 3.01 8.65 -3.51
CA ALA A 158 2.11 7.77 -4.25
C ALA A 158 0.93 8.52 -4.91
N VAL A 159 0.30 9.45 -4.19
CA VAL A 159 -0.80 10.29 -4.69
C VAL A 159 -0.34 11.14 -5.87
N LEU A 160 0.89 11.67 -5.85
CA LEU A 160 1.45 12.43 -6.97
C LEU A 160 1.57 11.56 -8.23
N PHE A 161 2.08 10.32 -8.12
CA PHE A 161 2.16 9.41 -9.27
C PHE A 161 0.78 9.04 -9.82
N VAL A 162 -0.18 8.73 -8.95
CA VAL A 162 -1.56 8.42 -9.37
C VAL A 162 -2.25 9.63 -10.00
N LEU A 163 -1.97 10.83 -9.52
CA LEU A 163 -2.44 12.07 -10.16
C LEU A 163 -1.87 12.23 -11.57
N VAL A 164 -0.59 11.91 -11.80
CA VAL A 164 0.01 11.94 -13.16
C VAL A 164 -0.58 10.86 -14.06
N GLN A 165 -0.81 9.65 -13.55
CA GLN A 165 -1.49 8.57 -14.27
C GLN A 165 -2.90 8.99 -14.71
N ALA A 166 -3.70 9.51 -13.78
CA ALA A 166 -5.07 9.95 -14.06
C ALA A 166 -5.12 11.10 -15.07
N ARG A 167 -4.22 12.09 -14.93
CA ARG A 167 -4.08 13.17 -15.92
C ARG A 167 -3.69 12.62 -17.29
N THR A 168 -2.86 11.59 -17.33
CA THR A 168 -2.42 10.96 -18.59
C THR A 168 -3.55 10.22 -19.28
N ALA A 169 -4.35 9.44 -18.55
CA ALA A 169 -5.53 8.79 -19.09
C ALA A 169 -6.61 9.78 -19.58
N LEU A 170 -6.69 10.96 -18.95
CA LEU A 170 -7.73 11.97 -19.19
C LEU A 170 -7.23 13.23 -19.93
N ARG A 171 -6.09 13.19 -20.64
CA ARG A 171 -5.45 14.39 -21.26
C ARG A 171 -6.38 15.24 -22.14
N ARG A 172 -7.43 14.65 -22.72
CA ARG A 172 -8.43 15.31 -23.59
C ARG A 172 -9.86 15.25 -23.05
N GLY A 173 -10.03 15.00 -21.74
CA GLY A 173 -11.33 14.82 -21.09
C GLY A 173 -11.59 15.86 -19.99
N PRO A 174 -12.75 15.77 -19.31
CA PRO A 174 -13.06 16.65 -18.19
C PRO A 174 -12.03 16.46 -17.07
N ARG A 175 -11.21 17.49 -16.82
CA ARG A 175 -10.11 17.44 -15.84
C ARG A 175 -10.56 17.11 -14.42
N GLY A 176 -11.84 17.33 -14.11
CA GLY A 176 -12.43 17.01 -12.81
C GLY A 176 -12.52 15.53 -12.50
N LEU A 177 -12.68 14.64 -13.50
CA LEU A 177 -12.88 13.21 -13.26
C LEU A 177 -11.63 12.52 -12.71
N GLY A 178 -10.44 13.05 -13.02
CA GLY A 178 -9.17 12.54 -12.47
C GLY A 178 -9.08 12.69 -10.95
N ARG A 179 -9.90 13.55 -10.34
CA ARG A 179 -9.97 13.70 -8.88
C ARG A 179 -10.42 12.41 -8.19
N ALA A 180 -11.28 11.61 -8.82
CA ALA A 180 -11.73 10.34 -8.27
C ALA A 180 -10.59 9.33 -8.04
N PHE A 181 -9.46 9.46 -8.74
CA PHE A 181 -8.31 8.58 -8.51
C PHE A 181 -7.48 9.07 -7.32
N TRP A 182 -6.92 10.28 -7.43
CA TRP A 182 -5.95 10.75 -6.44
C TRP A 182 -6.59 11.15 -5.11
N LEU A 183 -7.85 11.65 -5.09
CA LEU A 183 -8.55 11.89 -3.83
C LEU A 183 -8.90 10.59 -3.12
N SER A 184 -9.29 9.55 -3.87
CA SER A 184 -9.57 8.24 -3.27
C SER A 184 -8.32 7.63 -2.65
N LEU A 185 -7.16 7.73 -3.29
CA LEU A 185 -5.91 7.26 -2.69
C LEU A 185 -5.49 8.13 -1.49
N ALA A 186 -5.67 9.45 -1.56
CA ALA A 186 -5.44 10.32 -0.41
C ALA A 186 -6.37 9.98 0.76
N ALA A 187 -7.63 9.64 0.49
CA ALA A 187 -8.57 9.20 1.52
C ALA A 187 -8.14 7.89 2.18
N VAL A 188 -7.51 6.96 1.45
CA VAL A 188 -6.94 5.73 2.03
C VAL A 188 -5.96 6.07 3.14
N ALA A 189 -5.06 7.04 2.94
CA ALA A 189 -4.07 7.42 3.96
C ALA A 189 -4.72 7.83 5.29
N VAL A 190 -5.86 8.53 5.23
CA VAL A 190 -6.62 8.95 6.42
C VAL A 190 -7.42 7.78 7.01
N LEU A 191 -8.07 6.98 6.16
CA LEU A 191 -8.92 5.87 6.60
C LEU A 191 -8.12 4.70 7.19
N THR A 192 -6.82 4.63 6.92
CA THR A 192 -5.91 3.62 7.50
C THR A 192 -5.27 4.07 8.81
N ALA A 193 -5.81 5.09 9.49
CA ALA A 193 -5.28 5.62 10.74
C ALA A 193 -5.12 4.57 11.86
N ALA A 194 -5.95 3.53 11.88
CA ALA A 194 -5.90 2.45 12.87
C ALA A 194 -5.00 1.27 12.48
N VAL A 195 -4.42 1.27 11.27
CA VAL A 195 -3.50 0.20 10.82
C VAL A 195 -2.17 0.32 11.58
N PRO A 196 -1.49 -0.79 11.92
CA PRO A 196 -0.15 -0.74 12.51
C PRO A 196 0.80 0.10 11.67
N ALA A 197 1.59 0.96 12.34
CA ALA A 197 2.33 2.02 11.68
C ALA A 197 3.38 1.47 10.70
N TRP A 198 4.20 0.51 11.14
CA TRP A 198 5.23 -0.09 10.29
C TRP A 198 4.64 -0.92 9.13
N THR A 199 3.53 -1.62 9.36
CA THR A 199 2.77 -2.26 8.27
C THR A 199 2.36 -1.23 7.22
N ALA A 200 1.82 -0.09 7.65
CA ALA A 200 1.41 0.98 6.74
C ALA A 200 2.60 1.60 5.98
N VAL A 201 3.76 1.79 6.63
CA VAL A 201 4.99 2.27 5.99
C VAL A 201 5.41 1.34 4.84
N HIS A 202 5.49 0.03 5.09
CA HIS A 202 5.89 -0.93 4.05
C HIS A 202 4.93 -0.97 2.88
N LEU A 203 3.62 -0.93 3.14
CA LEU A 203 2.60 -0.87 2.10
C LEU A 203 2.69 0.42 1.28
N TRP A 204 2.80 1.59 1.91
CA TRP A 204 2.93 2.86 1.21
C TRP A 204 4.22 2.96 0.40
N PHE A 205 5.32 2.43 0.93
CA PHE A 205 6.58 2.34 0.23
C PHE A 205 6.43 1.51 -1.06
N GLY A 206 5.83 0.33 -0.96
CA GLY A 206 5.52 -0.51 -2.12
C GLY A 206 4.58 0.17 -3.12
N ILE A 207 3.50 0.78 -2.63
CA ILE A 207 2.53 1.51 -3.47
C ILE A 207 3.22 2.62 -4.25
N GLY A 208 4.17 3.34 -3.63
CA GLY A 208 5.00 4.33 -4.31
C GLY A 208 5.70 3.76 -5.55
N PHE A 209 6.37 2.61 -5.43
CA PHE A 209 7.03 1.95 -6.56
C PHE A 209 6.04 1.43 -7.61
N GLY A 210 4.95 0.79 -7.19
CA GLY A 210 3.91 0.31 -8.10
C GLY A 210 3.28 1.46 -8.89
N ALA A 211 2.96 2.57 -8.22
CA ALA A 211 2.41 3.76 -8.85
C ALA A 211 3.44 4.46 -9.76
N PHE A 212 4.71 4.49 -9.38
CA PHE A 212 5.78 4.98 -10.25
C PHE A 212 5.88 4.16 -11.55
N ALA A 213 5.91 2.82 -11.44
CA ALA A 213 5.90 1.94 -12.61
C ALA A 213 4.64 2.16 -13.47
N GLY A 214 3.48 2.28 -12.83
CA GLY A 214 2.21 2.59 -13.49
C GLY A 214 2.23 3.91 -14.28
N MET A 215 2.91 4.93 -13.77
CA MET A 215 3.09 6.21 -14.48
C MET A 215 3.82 6.03 -15.81
N LEU A 216 4.73 5.07 -15.92
CA LEU A 216 5.45 4.75 -17.17
C LEU A 216 4.57 3.94 -18.14
N VAL A 217 3.68 3.09 -17.62
CA VAL A 217 2.83 2.19 -18.41
C VAL A 217 1.61 2.90 -19.00
N VAL A 218 0.92 3.76 -18.24
CA VAL A 218 -0.32 4.42 -18.69
C VAL A 218 -0.20 5.15 -20.04
N PRO A 219 0.89 5.88 -20.35
CA PRO A 219 1.10 6.48 -21.66
C PRO A 219 1.08 5.48 -22.83
N LEU A 220 1.55 4.24 -22.61
CA LEU A 220 1.63 3.19 -23.64
C LEU A 220 0.26 2.72 -24.11
N ALA A 221 -0.78 2.94 -23.30
CA ALA A 221 -2.12 2.70 -23.76
C ALA A 221 -2.37 3.49 -25.04
N GLY A 222 -1.86 4.73 -25.16
CA GLY A 222 -2.10 5.64 -26.28
C GLY A 222 -3.11 6.74 -25.95
N ALA A 223 -3.14 7.78 -26.77
CA ALA A 223 -4.09 8.88 -26.59
C ALA A 223 -5.52 8.42 -26.94
N PRO A 224 -6.53 8.87 -26.19
CA PRO A 224 -7.91 8.72 -26.60
C PRO A 224 -8.24 9.57 -27.82
#